data_AF-A0A534PZN9-F1
#
_entry.id   AF-A0A534PZN9-F1
#
_cell.length_a   1.000
_cell.length_b   1.000
_cell.length_c   1.000
_cell.angle_alpha   90.00
_cell.angle_beta   90.00
_cell.angle_gamma   90.00
#
_symmetry.space_group_name_H-M   'P 1'
#
loop_
_entity.id
_entity.type
_entity.pdbx_description
1 polymer ?
#
loop_
_entity_poly.entity_id
_entity_poly.type
_entity_poly.pdbx_seq_one_letter_code
_entity_poly.pdbx_strand_id
1 'polypeptide(L)'
;ALMVPVHALLVVPRALLQRSLRFKRLAVTEIGAEVVLGVVTIGLAYRGYGLWSLVTGLFARHAARALLLWCLQPWRPTLRISAAECRAVLGFGGFVMGSMLATQVFANIDYFVVGRYLGAAALAHYTLAFQLAIAPVQRIGEILSRVAFPSLARIQTDLPRVRRAFA
;
A
#
# COMPACT_ATOMS: atom_id res chain seq x y z
N ALA A 1 4.33 -7.31 15.10
CA ALA A 1 4.08 -6.15 15.99
C ALA A 1 5.03 -4.98 15.73
N LEU A 2 6.36 -5.16 15.68
CA LEU A 2 7.34 -4.06 15.52
C LEU A 2 7.31 -3.30 14.18
N MET A 3 6.71 -3.86 13.12
CA MET A 3 6.64 -3.19 11.80
C MET A 3 5.68 -2.01 11.76
N VAL A 4 4.61 -2.04 12.57
CA VAL A 4 3.56 -1.01 12.57
C VAL A 4 4.09 0.38 12.94
N PRO A 5 4.88 0.57 14.02
CA PRO A 5 5.41 1.89 14.37
C PRO A 5 6.44 2.41 13.36
N VAL A 6 7.28 1.54 12.78
CA VAL A 6 8.25 1.93 11.74
C VAL A 6 7.51 2.41 10.48
N HIS A 7 6.41 1.74 10.10
CA HIS A 7 5.58 2.17 8.98
C HIS A 7 4.90 3.51 9.25
N ALA A 8 4.39 3.74 10.47
CA ALA A 8 3.74 4.98 10.85
C ALA A 8 4.66 6.20 10.76
N LEU A 9 5.93 6.07 11.17
CA LEU A 9 6.93 7.13 11.01
C LEU A 9 7.26 7.44 9.54
N LEU A 10 7.02 6.51 8.63
CA LEU A 10 7.32 6.66 7.20
C LEU A 10 6.19 7.25 6.37
N VAL A 11 4.95 7.18 6.88
CA VAL A 11 3.78 7.74 6.19
C VAL A 11 3.89 9.26 6.07
N VAL A 12 4.39 9.94 7.10
CA VAL A 12 4.50 11.41 7.13
C VAL A 12 5.49 11.94 6.06
N PRO A 13 6.77 11.54 6.02
CA PRO A 13 7.70 11.97 4.98
C PRO A 13 7.27 11.51 3.58
N ARG A 14 6.61 10.34 3.42
CA ARG A 14 6.08 9.91 2.12
C ARG A 14 4.94 10.81 1.64
N ALA A 15 4.02 11.17 2.53
CA ALA A 15 2.92 12.09 2.24
C ALA A 15 3.44 13.50 1.93
N LEU A 16 4.46 13.97 2.64
CA LEU A 16 5.14 15.25 2.34
C LEU A 16 5.83 15.23 0.97
N LEU A 17 6.52 14.14 0.63
CA LEU A 17 7.13 13.95 -0.70
C LEU A 17 6.09 13.90 -1.82
N GLN A 18 4.98 13.19 -1.63
CA GLN A 18 3.86 13.14 -2.58
C GLN A 18 3.20 14.51 -2.75
N ARG A 19 2.95 15.23 -1.64
CA ARG A 19 2.41 16.60 -1.67
C ARG A 19 3.35 17.58 -2.37
N SER A 20 4.67 17.37 -2.27
CA SER A 20 5.67 18.18 -2.96
C SER A 20 5.92 17.79 -4.44
N LEU A 21 5.14 16.85 -4.99
CA LEU A 21 5.24 16.34 -6.38
C LEU A 21 6.65 15.79 -6.75
N ARG A 22 7.46 15.38 -5.78
CA ARG A 22 8.84 14.86 -6.00
C ARG A 22 8.85 13.36 -6.30
N PHE A 23 8.10 12.94 -7.32
CA PHE A 23 7.95 11.52 -7.70
C PHE A 23 9.28 10.82 -8.02
N LYS A 24 10.26 11.53 -8.60
CA LYS A 24 11.59 10.97 -8.88
C LYS A 24 12.30 10.49 -7.61
N ARG A 25 12.20 11.25 -6.51
CA ARG A 25 12.81 10.86 -5.23
C ARG A 25 12.10 9.67 -4.63
N LEU A 26 10.77 9.66 -4.69
CA LEU A 26 9.95 8.53 -4.22
C LEU A 26 10.27 7.24 -4.97
N ALA A 27 10.41 7.32 -6.30
CA ALA A 27 10.77 6.18 -7.14
C ALA A 27 12.17 5.64 -6.80
N VAL A 28 13.17 6.50 -6.58
CA VAL A 28 14.51 6.07 -6.15
C VAL A 28 14.46 5.39 -4.78
N THR A 29 13.65 5.89 -3.83
CA THR A 29 13.47 5.24 -2.53
C THR A 29 12.82 3.86 -2.66
N GLU A 30 11.80 3.72 -3.51
CA GLU A 30 11.12 2.44 -3.75
C GLU A 30 12.04 1.43 -4.44
N ILE A 31 12.68 1.81 -5.54
CA ILE A 31 13.61 0.95 -6.26
C ILE A 31 14.78 0.53 -5.35
N GLY A 32 15.38 1.47 -4.61
CA GLY A 32 16.47 1.17 -3.69
C GLY A 32 16.06 0.20 -2.59
N ALA A 33 14.85 0.33 -2.04
CA ALA A 33 14.34 -0.59 -1.03
C ALA A 33 14.11 -2.00 -1.61
N GLU A 34 13.52 -2.12 -2.81
CA GLU A 34 13.30 -3.41 -3.47
C GLU A 34 14.63 -4.10 -3.85
N VAL A 35 15.67 -3.35 -4.22
CA VAL A 35 17.01 -3.91 -4.43
C VAL A 35 17.57 -4.48 -3.13
N VAL A 36 17.43 -3.78 -2.01
CA VAL A 36 17.87 -4.28 -0.69
C VAL A 36 17.10 -5.54 -0.30
N LEU A 37 15.79 -5.60 -0.55
CA LEU A 37 14.99 -6.81 -0.34
C LEU A 37 15.62 -7.99 -1.09
N GLY A 38 15.86 -7.83 -2.39
CA GLY A 38 16.41 -8.87 -3.25
C GLY A 38 17.78 -9.34 -2.76
N VAL A 39 18.70 -8.41 -2.51
CA VAL A 39 20.07 -8.73 -2.06
C VAL A 39 20.06 -9.47 -0.73
N VAL A 40 19.29 -9.00 0.27
CA VAL A 40 19.25 -9.62 1.59
C VAL A 40 18.55 -10.97 1.55
N THR A 41 17.42 -11.07 0.86
CA THR A 41 16.66 -12.33 0.74
C THR A 41 17.48 -13.39 0.02
N ILE A 42 18.04 -13.06 -1.15
CA ILE A 42 18.84 -13.99 -1.94
C ILE A 42 20.12 -14.37 -1.18
N GLY A 43 20.81 -13.40 -0.58
CA GLY A 43 22.04 -13.66 0.18
C GLY A 43 21.82 -14.58 1.39
N LEU A 44 20.70 -14.44 2.10
CA LEU A 44 20.36 -15.32 3.23
C LEU A 44 19.81 -16.67 2.77
N ALA A 45 19.09 -16.72 1.64
CA ALA A 45 18.63 -17.96 1.05
C ALA A 45 19.81 -18.85 0.64
N TYR A 46 20.85 -18.29 0.01
CA TYR A 46 22.08 -19.02 -0.33
C TYR A 46 22.83 -19.55 0.90
N ARG A 47 22.69 -18.90 2.06
CA ARG A 47 23.26 -19.36 3.34
C ARG A 47 22.40 -20.40 4.07
N GLY A 48 21.31 -20.86 3.46
CA GLY A 48 20.46 -21.91 4.03
C GLY A 48 19.45 -21.45 5.08
N TYR A 49 19.21 -20.14 5.23
CA TYR A 49 18.24 -19.61 6.19
C TYR A 49 16.77 -19.89 5.83
N GLY A 50 16.51 -20.51 4.67
CA GLY A 50 15.18 -20.95 4.24
C GLY A 50 14.14 -19.84 4.35
N LEU A 51 13.02 -20.12 5.04
CA LEU A 51 11.90 -19.18 5.21
C LEU A 51 12.30 -17.86 5.90
N TRP A 52 13.32 -17.86 6.75
CA TRP A 52 13.78 -16.66 7.47
C TRP A 52 14.46 -15.64 6.55
N SER A 53 14.96 -16.07 5.39
CA SER A 53 15.53 -15.16 4.38
C SER A 53 14.50 -14.14 3.87
N LEU A 54 13.26 -14.58 3.65
CA LEU A 54 12.15 -13.73 3.23
C LEU A 54 11.76 -12.76 4.34
N VAL A 55 11.60 -13.27 5.57
CA VAL A 55 11.20 -12.46 6.72
C VAL A 55 12.22 -11.34 6.95
N THR A 56 13.51 -11.68 7.01
CA THR A 56 14.60 -10.72 7.23
C THR A 56 14.77 -9.76 6.06
N GLY A 57 14.59 -10.22 4.82
CA GLY A 57 14.54 -9.37 3.63
C GLY A 57 13.44 -8.32 3.70
N LEU A 58 12.23 -8.72 4.10
CA LEU A 58 11.11 -7.81 4.32
C LEU A 58 11.45 -6.73 5.35
N PHE A 59 12.05 -7.10 6.49
CA PHE A 59 12.53 -6.14 7.49
C PHE A 59 13.59 -5.19 6.93
N ALA A 60 14.59 -5.72 6.22
CA ALA A 60 15.66 -4.93 5.62
C ALA A 60 15.12 -3.93 4.59
N ARG A 61 14.13 -4.32 3.78
CA ARG A 61 13.44 -3.43 2.85
C ARG A 61 12.79 -2.24 3.55
N HIS A 62 12.06 -2.48 4.64
CA HIS A 62 11.40 -1.40 5.38
C HIS A 62 12.42 -0.47 6.05
N ALA A 63 13.49 -1.02 6.63
CA ALA A 63 14.57 -0.24 7.21
C ALA A 63 15.30 0.60 6.14
N ALA A 64 15.64 0.01 5.00
CA ALA A 64 16.28 0.71 3.89
C ALA A 64 15.38 1.81 3.32
N ARG A 65 14.09 1.52 3.15
CA ARG A 65 13.11 2.54 2.74
C ARG A 65 13.08 3.69 3.73
N ALA A 66 13.15 3.40 5.04
CA ALA A 66 13.19 4.43 6.06
C ALA A 66 14.41 5.32 5.99
N LEU A 67 15.59 4.69 5.94
CA LEU A 67 16.86 5.39 5.84
C LEU A 67 16.93 6.23 4.57
N LEU A 68 16.59 5.66 3.41
CA LEU A 68 16.62 6.38 2.13
C LEU A 68 15.65 7.57 2.13
N LEU A 69 14.44 7.41 2.67
CA LEU A 69 13.45 8.49 2.74
C LEU A 69 13.93 9.61 3.67
N TRP A 70 14.53 9.25 4.81
CA TRP A 70 15.09 10.21 5.77
C TRP A 70 16.32 10.95 5.20
N CYS A 71 17.19 10.24 4.47
CA CYS A 71 18.35 10.85 3.80
C CYS A 71 17.93 11.78 2.64
N LEU A 72 16.96 11.38 1.81
CA LEU A 72 16.54 12.13 0.62
C LEU A 72 15.61 13.32 0.93
N GLN A 73 14.94 13.27 2.07
CA GLN A 73 14.13 14.35 2.60
C GLN A 73 14.38 14.42 4.11
N PRO A 74 15.37 15.22 4.57
CA PRO A 74 15.70 15.36 5.97
C PRO A 74 14.58 16.15 6.68
N TRP A 75 13.45 15.50 6.86
CA TRP A 75 12.41 15.93 7.78
C TRP A 75 12.90 15.58 9.17
N ARG A 76 13.15 16.60 9.98
CA ARG A 76 13.44 16.44 11.40
C ARG A 76 12.10 16.54 12.12
N PRO A 77 11.64 15.50 12.84
CA PRO A 77 10.47 15.60 13.69
C PRO A 77 10.72 16.70 14.72
N THR A 78 10.14 17.88 14.52
CA THR A 78 10.13 18.94 15.54
C THR A 78 9.02 18.61 16.53
N LEU A 79 9.34 18.55 17.83
CA LEU A 79 8.38 18.30 18.93
C LEU A 79 7.37 19.46 19.15
N ARG A 80 7.10 20.26 18.12
CA ARG A 80 6.04 21.28 18.15
C ARG A 80 4.71 20.61 17.86
N ILE A 81 4.19 19.91 18.84
CA ILE A 81 2.89 19.25 18.76
C ILE A 81 1.81 20.30 19.07
N SER A 82 1.11 20.78 18.06
CA SER A 82 -0.10 21.56 18.25
C SER A 82 -1.28 20.60 18.47
N ALA A 83 -1.93 20.67 19.63
CA ALA A 83 -3.11 19.85 19.92
C ALA A 83 -4.24 20.08 18.90
N ALA A 84 -4.34 21.29 18.33
CA ALA A 84 -5.31 21.63 17.29
C ALA A 84 -5.02 20.91 15.97
N GLU A 85 -3.76 20.89 15.52
CA GLU A 85 -3.34 20.19 14.30
C GLU A 85 -3.44 18.67 14.47
N CYS A 86 -3.05 18.16 15.64
CA CYS A 86 -3.16 16.74 15.96
C CYS A 86 -4.63 16.28 15.92
N ARG A 87 -5.56 17.05 16.49
CA ARG A 87 -6.99 16.73 16.44
C ARG A 87 -7.57 16.77 15.03
N ALA A 88 -7.15 17.72 14.19
CA ALA A 88 -7.58 17.79 12.79
C ALA A 88 -7.11 16.57 11.98
N VAL A 89 -5.84 16.18 12.15
CA VAL A 89 -5.25 15.03 11.46
C VAL A 89 -5.81 13.71 11.99
N LEU A 90 -6.00 13.57 13.31
CA LEU A 90 -6.58 12.37 13.93
C LEU A 90 -8.07 12.22 13.59
N GLY A 91 -8.83 13.32 13.48
CA GLY A 91 -10.22 13.28 13.04
C GLY A 91 -10.34 12.74 11.62
N PHE A 92 -9.61 13.34 10.67
CA PHE A 92 -9.60 12.85 9.28
C PHE A 92 -9.02 11.43 9.16
N GLY A 93 -7.89 11.17 9.82
CA GLY A 93 -7.25 9.86 9.85
C GLY A 93 -8.15 8.78 10.42
N GLY A 94 -8.93 9.09 11.46
CA GLY A 94 -9.93 8.20 12.06
C GLY A 94 -11.04 7.83 11.09
N PHE A 95 -11.58 8.79 10.33
CA PHE A 95 -12.57 8.49 9.28
C PHE A 95 -11.99 7.62 8.17
N VAL A 96 -10.77 7.91 7.70
CA VAL A 96 -10.09 7.10 6.68
C VAL A 96 -9.83 5.68 7.19
N MET A 97 -9.33 5.54 8.42
CA MET A 97 -9.12 4.24 9.05
C MET A 97 -10.44 3.48 9.22
N GLY A 98 -11.50 4.14 9.66
CA GLY A 98 -12.83 3.55 9.78
C GLY A 98 -13.36 3.06 8.44
N SER A 99 -13.21 3.86 7.38
CA SER A 99 -13.57 3.45 6.01
C SER A 99 -12.76 2.26 5.54
N MET A 100 -11.44 2.27 5.72
CA MET A 100 -10.56 1.15 5.35
C MET A 100 -10.91 -0.13 6.11
N LEU A 101 -11.17 -0.03 7.41
CA LEU A 101 -11.61 -1.16 8.23
C LEU A 101 -12.96 -1.70 7.77
N ALA A 102 -13.94 -0.82 7.51
CA ALA A 102 -15.24 -1.24 7.01
C ALA A 102 -15.13 -1.96 5.66
N THR A 103 -14.35 -1.42 4.72
CA THR A 103 -14.08 -2.08 3.44
C THR A 103 -13.40 -3.43 3.64
N GLN A 104 -12.43 -3.53 4.57
CA GLN A 104 -11.72 -4.78 4.79
C GLN A 104 -12.58 -5.84 5.47
N VAL A 105 -13.45 -5.45 6.40
CA VAL A 105 -14.44 -6.33 6.99
C VAL A 105 -15.42 -6.80 5.91
N PHE A 106 -15.97 -5.88 5.12
CA PHE A 106 -16.89 -6.21 4.04
C PHE A 106 -16.28 -7.19 3.03
N ALA A 107 -15.00 -7.01 2.69
CA ALA A 107 -14.30 -7.86 1.73
C ALA A 107 -13.86 -9.23 2.29
N ASN A 108 -13.97 -9.47 3.60
CA ASN A 108 -13.58 -10.75 4.22
C ASN A 108 -14.72 -11.41 5.02
N ILE A 109 -15.88 -10.78 5.10
CA ILE A 109 -17.01 -11.29 5.88
C ILE A 109 -17.50 -12.62 5.31
N ASP A 110 -17.44 -12.76 3.99
CA ASP A 110 -17.68 -13.99 3.22
C ASP A 110 -16.78 -15.13 3.69
N TYR A 111 -15.47 -14.90 3.83
CA TYR A 111 -14.54 -15.91 4.37
C TYR A 111 -14.87 -16.29 5.81
N PHE A 112 -15.24 -15.32 6.66
CA PHE A 112 -15.63 -15.58 8.05
C PHE A 112 -16.91 -16.43 8.12
N VAL A 113 -17.92 -16.11 7.31
CA VAL A 113 -19.18 -16.86 7.25
C VAL A 113 -18.92 -18.27 6.73
N VAL A 114 -18.22 -18.42 5.61
CA VAL A 114 -17.90 -19.75 5.04
C VAL A 114 -17.07 -20.58 6.03
N GLY A 115 -16.04 -19.99 6.65
CA GLY A 115 -15.21 -20.69 7.63
C GLY A 115 -16.00 -21.14 8.87
N ARG A 116 -16.90 -20.30 9.39
CA ARG A 116 -17.67 -20.58 10.61
C ARG A 116 -18.81 -21.58 10.42
N TYR A 117 -19.45 -21.57 9.24
CA TYR A 117 -20.63 -22.41 8.95
C TYR A 117 -20.31 -23.66 8.14
N LEU A 118 -19.33 -23.61 7.24
CA LEU A 118 -18.99 -24.71 6.31
C LEU A 118 -17.65 -25.38 6.63
N GLY A 119 -16.86 -24.82 7.55
CA GLY A 119 -15.59 -25.37 8.01
C GLY A 119 -14.41 -25.09 7.08
N ALA A 120 -13.22 -25.54 7.50
CA ALA A 120 -11.94 -25.18 6.86
C ALA A 120 -11.79 -25.71 5.42
N ALA A 121 -12.30 -26.91 5.13
CA ALA A 121 -12.21 -27.51 3.80
C ALA A 121 -13.03 -26.72 2.77
N ALA A 122 -14.28 -26.36 3.10
CA ALA A 122 -15.12 -25.55 2.23
C ALA A 122 -14.56 -24.13 2.03
N LEU A 123 -13.97 -23.54 3.08
CA LEU A 123 -13.28 -22.26 2.98
C LEU A 123 -12.08 -22.32 2.02
N ALA A 124 -11.30 -23.41 2.02
CA ALA A 124 -10.19 -23.59 1.09
C ALA A 124 -10.66 -23.64 -0.37
N HIS A 125 -11.75 -24.36 -0.66
CA HIS A 125 -12.34 -24.37 -2.00
C HIS A 125 -12.90 -23.01 -2.40
N TYR A 126 -13.60 -22.33 -1.50
CA TYR A 126 -14.17 -21.01 -1.73
C TYR A 126 -13.08 -19.97 -2.03
N THR A 127 -12.04 -19.91 -1.20
CA THR A 127 -10.90 -18.99 -1.38
C THR A 127 -10.19 -19.23 -2.71
N LEU A 128 -9.96 -20.49 -3.09
CA LEU A 128 -9.34 -20.83 -4.37
C LEU A 128 -10.22 -20.40 -5.56
N ALA A 129 -11.52 -20.70 -5.52
CA ALA A 129 -12.45 -20.33 -6.58
C ALA A 129 -12.57 -18.79 -6.71
N PHE A 130 -12.65 -18.08 -5.59
CA PHE A 130 -12.71 -16.62 -5.59
C PHE A 130 -11.45 -15.98 -6.17
N GLN A 131 -10.26 -16.48 -5.80
CA GLN A 131 -8.99 -16.00 -6.35
C GLN A 131 -8.92 -16.18 -7.87
N LEU A 132 -9.38 -17.32 -8.38
CA LEU A 132 -9.45 -17.57 -9.82
C LEU A 132 -10.44 -16.64 -10.52
N ALA A 133 -11.59 -16.36 -9.89
CA ALA A 133 -12.62 -15.51 -10.46
C ALA A 133 -12.22 -14.02 -10.49
N ILE A 134 -11.52 -13.53 -9.47
CA ILE A 134 -11.16 -12.11 -9.38
C ILE A 134 -9.89 -11.75 -10.17
N ALA A 135 -9.00 -12.72 -10.40
CA ALA A 135 -7.73 -12.47 -11.10
C ALA A 135 -7.90 -11.83 -12.50
N PRO A 136 -8.84 -12.26 -13.37
CA PRO A 136 -9.10 -11.59 -14.64
C PRO A 136 -9.64 -10.17 -14.47
N VAL A 137 -10.57 -9.98 -13.53
CA VAL A 137 -11.19 -8.67 -13.25
C VAL A 137 -10.14 -7.66 -12.82
N GLN A 138 -9.21 -8.06 -11.94
CA GLN A 138 -8.11 -7.21 -11.50
C GLN A 138 -7.19 -6.83 -12.65
N ARG A 139 -6.79 -7.81 -13.49
CA ARG A 139 -5.92 -7.53 -14.65
C ARG A 139 -6.56 -6.57 -15.64
N ILE A 140 -7.84 -6.77 -15.96
CA ILE A 140 -8.58 -5.88 -16.87
C ILE A 140 -8.72 -4.50 -16.24
N GLY A 141 -9.07 -4.42 -14.95
CA GLY A 141 -9.18 -3.17 -14.21
C GLY A 141 -7.88 -2.37 -14.17
N GLU A 142 -6.74 -3.03 -14.00
CA GLU A 142 -5.42 -2.39 -14.06
C GLU A 142 -5.10 -1.83 -15.44
N ILE A 143 -5.37 -2.59 -16.51
CA ILE A 143 -5.18 -2.14 -17.90
C ILE A 143 -6.09 -0.94 -18.18
N LEU A 144 -7.37 -1.04 -17.82
CA LEU A 144 -8.35 0.01 -18.02
C LEU A 144 -7.94 1.26 -17.25
N SER A 145 -7.49 1.14 -16.00
CA SER A 145 -7.00 2.28 -15.20
C SER A 145 -5.79 2.95 -15.85
N ARG A 146 -4.85 2.18 -16.41
CA ARG A 146 -3.66 2.70 -17.10
C ARG A 146 -3.99 3.45 -18.39
N VAL A 147 -5.11 3.16 -19.04
CA VAL A 147 -5.52 3.80 -20.31
C VAL A 147 -6.54 4.91 -20.07
N ALA A 148 -7.54 4.66 -19.22
CA ALA A 148 -8.60 5.59 -18.87
C ALA A 148 -8.07 6.79 -18.08
N PHE A 149 -7.10 6.59 -17.18
CA PHE A 149 -6.58 7.69 -16.37
C PHE A 149 -5.85 8.75 -17.22
N PRO A 150 -4.92 8.39 -18.14
CA PRO A 150 -4.31 9.36 -19.06
C PRO A 150 -5.31 9.96 -20.05
N SER A 151 -6.30 9.21 -20.53
CA SER A 151 -7.29 9.71 -21.47
C SER A 151 -8.21 10.74 -20.82
N LEU A 152 -8.71 10.47 -19.60
CA LEU A 152 -9.50 11.40 -18.79
C LEU A 152 -8.69 12.64 -18.40
N ALA A 153 -7.41 12.48 -18.03
CA ALA A 153 -6.53 13.61 -17.69
C ALA A 153 -6.34 14.59 -18.87
N ARG A 154 -6.35 14.09 -20.12
CA ARG A 154 -6.25 14.94 -21.32
C ARG A 154 -7.50 15.75 -21.61
N ILE A 155 -8.67 15.26 -21.20
CA ILE A 155 -9.96 15.92 -21.44
C ILE A 155 -10.52 16.58 -20.16
N GLN A 156 -9.75 16.63 -19.07
CA GLN A 156 -10.21 17.12 -17.76
C GLN A 156 -10.80 18.55 -17.80
N THR A 157 -10.37 19.37 -18.75
CA THR A 157 -10.83 20.76 -18.93
C THR A 157 -12.04 20.87 -19.87
N ASP A 158 -12.47 19.80 -20.52
CA ASP A 158 -13.59 19.74 -21.46
C ASP A 158 -14.75 18.94 -20.84
N LEU A 159 -15.55 19.61 -20.00
CA LEU A 159 -16.70 19.04 -19.29
C LEU A 159 -17.67 18.24 -20.20
N PRO A 160 -18.03 18.75 -21.40
CA PRO A 160 -18.86 18.00 -22.37
C PRO A 160 -18.27 16.67 -22.85
N ARG A 161 -16.95 16.59 -23.00
CA ARG A 161 -16.25 15.36 -23.39
C ARG A 161 -16.10 14.37 -22.24
N VAL A 162 -15.84 14.87 -21.03
CA VAL A 162 -15.80 14.03 -19.82
C VAL A 162 -17.15 13.38 -19.59
N ARG A 163 -18.26 14.13 -19.66
CA ARG A 163 -19.62 13.57 -19.51
C ARG A 163 -19.94 12.46 -20.51
N ARG A 164 -19.44 12.57 -21.75
CA ARG A 164 -19.63 11.52 -22.77
C ARG A 164 -18.75 10.29 -22.57
N ALA A 165 -17.65 10.40 -21.84
CA ALA A 165 -16.76 9.27 -21.55
C ALA A 165 -17.22 8.43 -20.33
N PHE A 166 -18.10 8.98 -19.49
CA PHE A 166 -18.70 8.31 -18.32
C PHE A 166 -20.11 7.76 -18.56
N ALA A 167 -20.70 8.02 -19.75
CA ALA A 167 -21.98 7.49 -20.19
C ALA A 167 -21.79 6.23 -21.02
#